data_AF-A0A4Q6BNA7-F1
#
_entry.id   AF-A0A4Q6BNA7-F1
#
_cell.length_a   1.000
_cell.length_b   1.000
_cell.length_c   1.000
_cell.angle_alpha   90.00
_cell.angle_beta   90.00
_cell.angle_gamma   90.00
#
_symmetry.space_group_name_H-M   'P 1'
#
loop_
_entity.id
_entity.type
_entity.pdbx_description
1 polymer ?
#
loop_
_entity_poly.entity_id
_entity_poly.type
_entity_poly.pdbx_seq_one_letter_code
_entity_poly.pdbx_strand_id
1 'polypeptide(L)'
;MDEDLDEFSRDQLIVHVKQLRAGIREHRDSTRHELCWHHPRLWALLPERVAPEIEVPEWPQFLRGCVHYRQSLDAQAPDARRIALEFDTKSDPVSGDRR
;
A
#
# COMPACT_ATOMS: atom_id res chain seq x y z
N MET A 1 -1.52 16.50 -18.64
CA MET A 1 -1.85 15.59 -17.53
C MET A 1 -3.27 15.95 -17.08
N ASP A 2 -4.12 14.94 -16.88
CA ASP A 2 -5.55 15.05 -16.54
C ASP A 2 -6.50 15.50 -17.68
N GLU A 3 -6.04 15.62 -18.93
CA GLU A 3 -6.91 15.97 -20.06
C GLU A 3 -7.97 14.91 -20.36
N ASP A 4 -7.76 13.66 -19.95
CA ASP A 4 -8.73 12.58 -20.05
C ASP A 4 -9.98 12.84 -19.19
N LEU A 5 -9.88 13.69 -18.17
CA LEU A 5 -11.03 14.08 -17.33
C LEU A 5 -12.09 14.83 -18.13
N ASP A 6 -11.71 15.53 -19.20
CA ASP A 6 -12.63 16.30 -20.06
C ASP A 6 -13.56 15.39 -20.89
N GLU A 7 -13.20 14.10 -21.06
CA GLU A 7 -14.02 13.11 -21.77
C GLU A 7 -15.16 12.56 -20.91
N PHE A 8 -15.13 12.79 -19.59
CA PHE A 8 -16.13 12.27 -18.66
C PHE A 8 -17.24 13.27 -18.37
N SER A 9 -18.47 12.78 -18.32
CA SER A 9 -19.58 13.53 -17.72
C SER A 9 -19.36 13.73 -16.22
N ARG A 10 -20.04 14.74 -15.66
CA ARG A 10 -20.03 15.01 -14.21
C ARG A 10 -20.38 13.78 -13.38
N ASP A 11 -21.36 12.99 -13.81
CA ASP A 11 -21.77 11.79 -13.07
C ASP A 11 -20.69 10.71 -13.10
N GLN A 12 -20.01 10.53 -14.24
CA GLN A 12 -18.86 9.63 -14.34
C GLN A 12 -17.70 10.09 -13.46
N LEU A 13 -17.38 11.38 -13.45
CA LEU A 13 -16.35 11.95 -12.56
C LEU A 13 -16.68 11.69 -11.08
N ILE A 14 -17.94 11.84 -10.67
CA ILE A 14 -18.37 11.53 -9.30
C ILE A 14 -18.16 10.04 -8.98
N VAL A 15 -18.43 9.14 -9.92
CA VAL A 15 -18.18 7.70 -9.76
C VAL A 15 -16.68 7.42 -9.57
N HIS A 16 -15.82 7.95 -10.45
CA HIS A 16 -14.38 7.76 -10.36
C HIS A 16 -13.79 8.32 -9.06
N VAL A 17 -14.20 9.52 -8.64
CA VAL A 17 -13.75 10.11 -7.36
C VAL A 17 -14.18 9.25 -6.16
N LYS A 18 -15.40 8.67 -6.19
CA LYS A 18 -15.83 7.76 -5.12
C LYS A 18 -14.96 6.51 -5.06
N GLN A 19 -14.61 5.92 -6.20
CA GLN A 19 -13.73 4.76 -6.28
C GLN A 19 -12.32 5.09 -5.75
N LEU A 20 -11.73 6.20 -6.20
CA LEU A 20 -10.43 6.67 -5.72
C LEU A 20 -10.43 6.86 -4.20
N ARG A 21 -11.45 7.53 -3.66
CA ARG A 21 -11.59 7.74 -2.21
C ARG A 21 -11.77 6.43 -1.45
N ALA A 22 -12.42 5.43 -2.04
CA ALA A 22 -12.53 4.11 -1.42
C ALA A 22 -11.16 3.43 -1.35
N GLY A 23 -10.39 3.42 -2.45
CA GLY A 23 -9.04 2.87 -2.47
C GLY A 23 -8.08 3.55 -1.48
N ILE A 24 -8.10 4.89 -1.41
CA ILE A 24 -7.28 5.65 -0.47
C ILE A 24 -7.62 5.30 0.98
N ARG A 25 -8.91 5.18 1.32
CA ARG A 25 -9.32 4.80 2.68
C ARG A 25 -8.87 3.39 3.03
N GLU A 26 -9.01 2.45 2.10
CA GLU A 26 -8.58 1.08 2.32
C GLU A 26 -7.07 0.99 2.57
N HIS A 27 -6.25 1.71 1.79
CA HIS A 27 -4.81 1.78 2.03
C HIS A 27 -4.45 2.51 3.35
N ARG A 28 -5.13 3.62 3.66
CA ARG A 28 -4.92 4.35 4.93
C ARG A 28 -5.22 3.46 6.15
N ASP A 29 -6.23 2.62 6.03
CA ASP A 29 -6.70 1.74 7.11
C ASP A 29 -5.97 0.39 7.12
N SER A 30 -4.97 0.20 6.24
CA SER A 30 -4.11 -0.99 6.20
C SER A 30 -3.24 -1.15 7.45
N THR A 31 -2.69 -2.35 7.63
CA THR A 31 -1.78 -2.67 8.74
C THR A 31 -0.63 -3.57 8.28
N ARG A 32 0.45 -3.63 9.07
CA ARG A 32 1.59 -4.53 8.84
C ARG A 32 2.27 -4.27 7.49
N HIS A 33 2.55 -5.30 6.71
CA HIS A 33 3.18 -5.18 5.39
C HIS A 33 2.29 -4.45 4.38
N GLU A 34 0.97 -4.36 4.62
CA GLU A 34 0.05 -3.56 3.80
C GLU A 34 0.21 -2.04 4.03
N LEU A 35 1.14 -1.62 4.89
CA LEU A 35 1.60 -0.23 4.98
C LEU A 35 2.72 0.08 3.97
N CYS A 36 3.20 -0.92 3.22
CA CYS A 36 4.25 -0.73 2.23
C CYS A 36 3.80 0.21 1.10
N TRP A 37 4.74 0.76 0.34
CA TRP A 37 4.44 1.71 -0.74
C TRP A 37 3.77 1.04 -1.97
N HIS A 38 3.86 -0.28 -2.12
CA HIS A 38 3.43 -0.97 -3.35
C HIS A 38 1.98 -1.48 -3.26
N HIS A 39 1.02 -0.65 -3.69
CA HIS A 39 -0.40 -0.99 -3.75
C HIS A 39 -0.97 -1.01 -5.18
N PRO A 40 -0.72 -2.07 -5.97
CA PRO A 40 -1.12 -2.13 -7.39
C PRO A 40 -2.62 -1.92 -7.61
N ARG A 41 -3.47 -2.36 -6.67
CA ARG A 41 -4.92 -2.14 -6.76
C ARG A 41 -5.33 -0.67 -6.59
N LEU A 42 -4.58 0.11 -5.80
CA LEU A 42 -4.81 1.56 -5.67
C LEU A 42 -4.41 2.27 -6.96
N TRP A 43 -3.25 1.92 -7.53
CA TRP A 43 -2.76 2.48 -8.78
C TRP A 43 -3.66 2.14 -9.97
N ALA A 44 -4.25 0.94 -9.98
CA ALA A 44 -5.20 0.52 -11.01
C ALA A 44 -6.54 1.28 -10.99
N LEU A 45 -6.79 2.15 -10.00
CA LEU A 45 -7.95 3.05 -10.01
C LEU A 45 -7.74 4.27 -10.91
N LEU A 46 -6.51 4.54 -11.33
CA LEU A 46 -6.20 5.60 -12.27
C LEU A 46 -6.72 5.22 -13.68
N PRO A 47 -7.43 6.12 -14.37
CA PRO A 47 -7.99 5.85 -15.70
C PRO A 47 -6.91 5.69 -16.77
N GLU A 48 -5.78 6.38 -16.64
CA GLU A 48 -4.67 6.31 -17.56
C GLU A 48 -3.97 4.94 -17.51
N ARG A 49 -3.83 4.31 -18.68
CA ARG A 49 -3.10 3.04 -18.83
C ARG A 49 -1.72 3.32 -19.38
N VAL A 50 -0.85 3.81 -18.49
CA VAL A 50 0.56 4.01 -18.81
C VAL A 50 1.33 2.72 -18.50
N ALA A 51 2.24 2.33 -19.39
CA ALA A 51 3.27 1.35 -19.07
C ALA A 51 4.47 2.13 -18.50
N PRO A 52 4.63 2.20 -17.16
CA PRO A 52 5.70 2.99 -16.58
C PRO A 52 7.05 2.35 -16.89
N GLU A 53 8.02 3.18 -17.28
CA GLU A 53 9.43 2.80 -17.18
C GLU A 53 9.78 2.79 -15.69
N ILE A 54 9.88 1.59 -15.11
CA ILE A 54 10.21 1.44 -13.69
C ILE A 54 11.71 1.26 -13.49
N GLU A 55 12.26 2.00 -12.53
CA GLU A 55 13.59 1.75 -12.00
C GLU A 55 13.46 0.91 -10.73
N VAL A 56 14.11 -0.26 -10.71
CA VAL A 56 14.13 -1.13 -9.54
C VAL A 56 15.48 -0.95 -8.85
N PRO A 57 15.52 -0.40 -7.62
CA PRO A 57 16.78 -0.22 -6.90
C PRO A 57 17.38 -1.56 -6.48
N GLU A 58 18.71 -1.63 -6.46
CA GLU A 58 19.43 -2.76 -5.90
C GLU A 58 19.04 -3.02 -4.42
N TRP A 59 19.16 -4.28 -3.99
CA TRP A 59 18.71 -4.72 -2.66
C TRP A 59 19.16 -3.83 -1.49
N PRO A 60 20.44 -3.40 -1.39
CA PRO A 60 20.87 -2.55 -0.28
C PRO A 60 20.17 -1.19 -0.26
N GLN A 61 19.92 -0.60 -1.43
CA GLN A 61 19.24 0.69 -1.60
C GLN A 61 17.77 0.56 -1.23
N PHE A 62 17.12 -0.50 -1.72
CA PHE A 62 15.73 -0.82 -1.41
C PHE A 62 15.50 -0.98 0.11
N LEU A 63 16.31 -1.81 0.76
CA LEU A 63 16.20 -2.09 2.19
C LEU A 63 16.41 -0.85 3.07
N ARG A 64 17.29 0.08 2.68
CA ARG A 64 17.45 1.36 3.39
C ARG A 64 16.15 2.18 3.39
N GLY A 65 15.41 2.16 2.27
CA GLY A 65 14.09 2.79 2.18
C GLY A 65 13.08 2.15 3.15
N CYS A 66 13.05 0.81 3.22
CA CYS A 66 12.19 0.09 4.17
C CYS A 66 12.51 0.44 5.63
N VAL A 67 13.79 0.53 5.99
CA VAL A 67 14.23 0.94 7.33
C VAL A 67 13.80 2.37 7.62
N HIS A 68 14.00 3.29 6.68
CA HIS A 68 13.61 4.69 6.84
C HIS A 68 12.09 4.83 7.05
N TYR A 69 11.29 4.12 6.25
CA TYR A 69 9.84 4.09 6.42
C TYR A 69 9.45 3.53 7.80
N ARG A 70 10.04 2.40 8.22
CA ARG A 70 9.78 1.82 9.54
C ARG A 70 10.09 2.82 10.66
N GLN A 71 11.20 3.53 10.59
CA GLN A 71 11.57 4.57 11.57
C GLN A 71 10.54 5.70 11.61
N SER A 72 9.98 6.11 10.46
CA SER A 72 8.95 7.16 10.43
C SER A 72 7.70 6.80 11.24
N LEU A 73 7.36 5.51 11.35
CA LEU A 73 6.22 5.03 12.14
C LEU A 73 6.43 5.16 13.66
N ASP A 74 7.67 5.26 14.14
CA ASP A 74 7.93 5.57 15.54
C ASP A 74 7.55 7.02 15.88
N ALA A 75 7.67 7.94 14.91
CA ALA A 75 7.25 9.33 15.09
C ALA A 75 5.74 9.53 14.80
N GLN A 76 5.22 8.91 13.75
CA GLN A 76 3.84 9.10 13.29
C GLN A 76 2.81 8.30 14.11
N ALA A 77 3.20 7.14 14.62
CA ALA A 77 2.33 6.23 15.37
C ALA A 77 3.07 5.64 16.59
N PRO A 78 3.47 6.50 17.56
CA PRO A 78 4.24 6.06 18.73
C PRO A 78 3.47 5.06 19.59
N ASP A 79 2.16 5.24 19.71
CA ASP A 79 1.30 4.41 20.56
C ASP A 79 0.81 3.12 19.87
N ALA A 80 1.12 2.93 18.59
CA ALA A 80 0.67 1.74 17.87
C ALA A 80 1.41 0.48 18.36
N ARG A 81 0.66 -0.59 18.62
CA ARG A 81 1.20 -1.87 19.10
C ARG A 81 2.29 -2.41 18.16
N ARG A 82 3.46 -2.74 18.73
CA ARG A 82 4.53 -3.45 18.03
C ARG A 82 4.30 -4.97 18.12
N ILE A 83 4.46 -5.67 17.00
CA ILE A 83 4.23 -7.12 16.89
C ILE A 83 5.45 -7.77 16.24
N ALA A 84 5.69 -9.05 16.53
CA ALA A 84 6.76 -9.84 15.95
C ALA A 84 6.25 -10.85 14.88
N LEU A 85 5.03 -10.66 14.37
CA LEU A 85 4.46 -11.52 13.34
C LEU A 85 5.16 -11.28 11.99
N GLU A 86 5.59 -12.36 11.33
CA GLU A 86 6.18 -12.31 9.99
C GLU A 86 5.13 -12.21 8.87
N PHE A 87 5.60 -11.87 7.67
CA PHE A 87 4.82 -11.57 6.46
C PHE A 87 3.82 -12.65 6.04
N ASP A 88 4.07 -13.93 6.37
CA ASP A 88 3.20 -15.04 5.97
C ASP A 88 2.74 -15.93 7.14
N THR A 89 2.81 -15.42 8.38
CA THR A 89 2.18 -16.11 9.51
C THR A 89 0.67 -15.90 9.43
N LYS A 90 0.00 -16.64 8.54
CA LYS A 90 -1.26 -17.27 8.97
C LYS A 90 -0.92 -17.91 10.31
N SER A 91 -1.67 -17.55 11.33
CA SER A 91 -1.53 -18.18 12.64
C SER A 91 -1.84 -19.65 12.42
N ASP A 92 -0.83 -20.48 12.17
CA ASP A 92 -0.97 -21.92 12.24
C ASP A 92 -1.31 -22.23 13.69
N PRO A 93 -2.55 -22.66 14.00
CA PRO A 93 -2.77 -23.28 15.28
C PRO A 93 -2.11 -24.66 15.17
N VAL A 94 -1.23 -24.98 16.11
CA VAL A 94 -0.56 -26.28 16.30
C VAL A 94 0.81 -26.40 15.62
N SER A 95 1.85 -26.09 16.40
CA SER A 95 2.94 -27.05 16.57
C SER A 95 3.00 -27.42 18.05
N GLY A 96 2.11 -28.35 18.40
CA GLY A 96 2.30 -29.16 19.60
C GLY A 96 3.56 -30.01 19.43
N ASP A 97 4.31 -30.07 20.52
CA ASP A 97 5.22 -31.14 20.91
C ASP A 97 6.18 -31.71 19.84
N ARG A 98 7.44 -31.29 19.95
CA ARG A 98 8.57 -32.17 19.64
C ARG A 98 9.61 -32.07 20.76
N ARG A 99 9.47 -32.99 21.72
CA ARG A 99 10.50 -33.70 22.51
C ARG A 99 11.76 -32.95 22.91
#